data_AF-A0A9D2RKS5-F1
#
_entry.id   AF-A0A9D2RKS5-F1
#
_cell.length_a   1.000
_cell.length_b   1.000
_cell.length_c   1.000
_cell.angle_alpha   90.00
_cell.angle_beta   90.00
_cell.angle_gamma   90.00
#
_symmetry.space_group_name_H-M   'P 1'
#
loop_
_entity.id
_entity.type
_entity.pdbx_description
1 polymer ?
#
loop_
_entity_poly.entity_id
_entity_poly.type
_entity_poly.pdbx_seq_one_letter_code
_entity_poly.pdbx_strand_id
1 'polypeptide(L)'
;CAQHYAKHMAQQSVDVEKALQQFAPVTACWTMLDQFYTDQVVSRDDILQLKRAAIEGAKAGEARRLAAIIYSPAEMRDYTSLMAAPRKWLDQQPTVRNTAHEELVTLALSRLGRENDRAAQAQYIQQRWQNQLSEPNLHWVWGQFGLVAALRVEPDAARWYRLSGATPMSDYNHAWEVRAELREPDINWVRVQQSIQKMSARQAAEPVWVYWKGRALQAQGQTAAATQAFESITGDLNFYGQLALEELGRLPTLPPAPSPLTETDIADAQSRPGIRRALALFDLGWRSEAVSEWAYALRGMSDRQLRATAEVARRAGVYDRVVNTSLLTKQEVDFSQRFIAPFEGKVTAQAQAINLDPAWVYGLIRQESRFITDARSGVGASGLMQLMPDTAKWVANKIGMSDFHPSRVNEFDTNTVLGTNYLNMVLQQLDGSEVLASAGYNAGPRRPLNWRARMAAPMEGAIFAETIPFTETRLYVKNVLSNATYYAMMFSQQPQSLKKRLGTIQMSDRLTASTP
;
A
#
# COMPACT_ATOMS: atom_id res chain seq x y z
N CYS A 1 0.67 13.46 -19.21
CA CYS A 1 -0.41 14.44 -19.47
C CYS A 1 0.06 15.66 -20.26
N ALA A 2 0.86 16.58 -19.70
CA ALA A 2 1.27 17.80 -20.41
C ALA A 2 1.91 17.53 -21.79
N GLN A 3 2.77 16.50 -21.89
CA GLN A 3 3.36 16.07 -23.16
C GLN A 3 2.32 15.54 -24.16
N HIS A 4 1.34 14.74 -23.72
CA HIS A 4 0.27 14.21 -24.59
C HIS A 4 -0.66 15.33 -25.06
N TYR A 5 -1.00 16.27 -24.16
CA TYR A 5 -1.73 17.47 -24.51
C TYR A 5 -0.99 18.31 -25.56
N ALA A 6 0.31 18.59 -25.36
CA ALA A 6 1.11 19.35 -26.32
C ALA A 6 1.20 18.66 -27.69
N LYS A 7 1.36 17.32 -27.72
CA LYS A 7 1.33 16.54 -28.97
C LYS A 7 0.01 16.69 -29.71
N HIS A 8 -1.11 16.53 -29.00
CA HIS A 8 -2.46 16.71 -29.56
C HIS A 8 -2.65 18.12 -30.14
N MET A 9 -2.29 19.15 -29.39
CA MET A 9 -2.39 20.55 -29.85
C MET A 9 -1.48 20.83 -31.06
N ALA A 10 -0.38 20.10 -31.21
CA ALA A 10 0.49 20.14 -32.38
C ALA A 10 0.03 19.21 -33.52
N GLN A 11 -1.19 18.66 -33.45
CA GLN A 11 -1.75 17.71 -34.42
C GLN A 11 -0.91 16.44 -34.62
N GLN A 12 -0.14 16.06 -33.61
CA GLN A 12 0.62 14.81 -33.60
C GLN A 12 -0.23 13.67 -33.03
N SER A 13 0.07 12.44 -33.44
CA SER A 13 -0.62 11.27 -32.90
C SER A 13 -0.38 11.13 -31.39
N VAL A 14 -1.47 10.82 -30.66
CA VAL A 14 -1.45 10.55 -29.23
C VAL A 14 -1.90 9.13 -28.97
N ASP A 15 -1.15 8.44 -28.11
CA ASP A 15 -1.53 7.17 -27.54
C ASP A 15 -2.52 7.43 -26.39
N VAL A 16 -3.82 7.32 -26.70
CA VAL A 16 -4.92 7.64 -25.78
C VAL A 16 -4.92 6.71 -24.58
N GLU A 17 -4.74 5.41 -24.80
CA GLU A 17 -4.70 4.42 -23.73
C GLU A 17 -3.61 4.77 -22.71
N LYS A 18 -2.39 5.04 -23.20
CA LYS A 18 -1.28 5.45 -22.35
C LYS A 18 -1.53 6.79 -21.67
N ALA A 19 -2.19 7.74 -22.34
CA ALA A 19 -2.53 9.03 -21.76
C ALA A 19 -3.51 8.89 -20.58
N LEU A 20 -4.52 8.03 -20.71
CA LEU A 20 -5.51 7.73 -19.67
C LEU A 20 -4.90 6.89 -18.53
N GLN A 21 -4.06 5.90 -18.84
CA GLN A 21 -3.34 5.12 -17.82
C GLN A 21 -2.40 5.99 -16.97
N GLN A 22 -1.86 7.07 -17.54
CA GLN A 22 -1.00 8.03 -16.85
C GLN A 22 -1.77 9.19 -16.23
N PHE A 23 -3.10 9.16 -16.25
CA PHE A 23 -3.92 10.21 -15.69
C PHE A 23 -3.71 10.31 -14.17
N ALA A 24 -3.44 11.52 -13.71
CA ALA A 24 -3.38 11.89 -12.31
C ALA A 24 -4.22 13.15 -12.09
N PRO A 25 -4.81 13.38 -10.92
CA PRO A 25 -5.75 14.49 -10.68
C PRO A 25 -5.07 15.87 -10.53
N VAL A 26 -4.10 16.18 -11.40
CA VAL A 26 -3.35 17.44 -11.46
C VAL A 26 -3.83 18.30 -12.61
N THR A 27 -3.60 19.62 -12.53
CA THR A 27 -4.08 20.62 -13.51
C THR A 27 -3.77 20.24 -14.96
N ALA A 28 -2.55 19.76 -15.24
CA ALA A 28 -2.14 19.39 -16.59
C ALA A 28 -2.92 18.19 -17.16
N CYS A 29 -3.31 17.23 -16.32
CA CYS A 29 -4.10 16.08 -16.76
C CYS A 29 -5.56 16.43 -16.94
N TRP A 30 -6.12 17.26 -16.07
CA TRP A 30 -7.47 17.76 -16.25
C TRP A 30 -7.62 18.58 -17.53
N THR A 31 -6.68 19.50 -17.77
CA THR A 31 -6.65 20.30 -19.01
C THR A 31 -6.57 19.41 -20.25
N MET A 32 -5.71 18.37 -20.21
CA MET A 32 -5.62 17.37 -21.27
C MET A 32 -6.95 16.66 -21.50
N LEU A 33 -7.58 16.18 -20.42
CA LEU A 33 -8.81 15.39 -20.51
C LEU A 33 -9.99 16.22 -21.03
N ASP A 34 -10.13 17.46 -20.55
CA ASP A 34 -11.16 18.40 -20.97
C ASP A 34 -11.04 18.68 -22.48
N GLN A 35 -9.81 18.91 -22.97
CA GLN A 35 -9.56 19.10 -24.41
C GLN A 35 -9.78 17.82 -25.21
N PHE A 36 -9.27 16.67 -24.75
CA PHE A 36 -9.41 15.41 -25.46
C PHE A 36 -10.88 15.01 -25.62
N TYR A 37 -11.71 15.29 -24.61
CA TYR A 37 -13.14 15.03 -24.71
C TYR A 37 -13.83 15.99 -25.67
N THR A 38 -13.48 17.28 -25.62
CA THR A 38 -13.99 18.31 -26.55
C THR A 38 -13.69 17.97 -28.00
N ASP A 39 -12.47 17.50 -28.26
CA ASP A 39 -12.01 17.14 -29.61
C ASP A 39 -12.32 15.68 -29.99
N GLN A 40 -13.10 14.97 -29.16
CA GLN A 40 -13.51 13.58 -29.38
C GLN A 40 -12.34 12.58 -29.52
N VAL A 41 -11.18 12.90 -28.96
CA VAL A 41 -10.02 12.01 -28.82
C VAL A 41 -10.29 10.90 -27.80
N VAL A 42 -11.07 11.20 -26.77
CA VAL A 42 -11.57 10.23 -25.79
C VAL A 42 -13.09 10.18 -25.85
N SER A 43 -13.65 8.98 -25.70
CA SER A 43 -15.08 8.75 -25.74
C SER A 43 -15.75 9.04 -24.38
N ARG A 44 -17.08 9.10 -24.39
CA ARG A 44 -17.89 9.14 -23.15
C ARG A 44 -17.60 7.92 -22.26
N ASP A 45 -17.37 6.76 -22.86
CA ASP A 45 -17.13 5.51 -22.13
C ASP A 45 -15.76 5.51 -21.44
N ASP A 46 -14.75 6.14 -22.03
CA ASP A 46 -13.44 6.32 -21.40
C ASP A 46 -13.55 7.18 -20.12
N ILE A 47 -14.27 8.30 -20.20
CA ILE A 47 -14.52 9.16 -19.02
C ILE A 47 -15.37 8.41 -17.99
N LEU A 48 -16.32 7.60 -18.43
CA LEU A 48 -17.14 6.78 -17.56
C LEU A 48 -16.30 5.76 -16.78
N GLN A 49 -15.34 5.09 -17.42
CA GLN A 49 -14.43 4.15 -16.77
C GLN A 49 -13.56 4.87 -15.72
N LEU A 50 -13.00 6.05 -16.06
CA LEU A 50 -12.27 6.88 -15.09
C LEU A 50 -13.15 7.26 -13.90
N LYS A 51 -14.42 7.63 -14.15
CA LYS A 51 -15.38 8.00 -13.10
C LYS A 51 -15.64 6.81 -12.16
N ARG A 52 -15.89 5.62 -12.71
CA ARG A 52 -16.09 4.39 -11.92
C ARG A 52 -14.85 4.03 -11.12
N ALA A 53 -13.65 4.12 -11.70
CA ALA A 53 -12.39 3.91 -10.98
C ALA A 53 -12.19 4.92 -9.84
N ALA A 54 -12.56 6.19 -10.04
CA ALA A 54 -12.52 7.20 -8.97
C ALA A 54 -13.51 6.88 -7.84
N ILE A 55 -14.71 6.35 -8.14
CA ILE A 55 -15.69 5.92 -7.15
C ILE A 55 -15.15 4.73 -6.33
N GLU A 56 -14.58 3.73 -7.00
CA GLU A 56 -13.97 2.54 -6.38
C GLU A 56 -12.82 2.92 -5.45
N GLY A 57 -11.99 3.89 -5.87
CA GLY A 57 -10.92 4.45 -5.05
C GLY A 57 -11.36 5.45 -3.98
N ALA A 58 -12.67 5.62 -3.74
CA ALA A 58 -13.26 6.58 -2.80
C ALA A 58 -12.88 8.07 -3.05
N LYS A 59 -12.58 8.43 -4.30
CA LYS A 59 -12.15 9.77 -4.72
C LYS A 59 -13.34 10.62 -5.17
N ALA A 60 -14.20 11.00 -4.22
CA ALA A 60 -15.47 11.65 -4.51
C ALA A 60 -15.35 12.96 -5.33
N GLY A 61 -14.32 13.78 -5.07
CA GLY A 61 -14.07 15.01 -5.82
C GLY A 61 -13.73 14.74 -7.29
N GLU A 62 -12.86 13.76 -7.55
CA GLU A 62 -12.49 13.35 -8.91
C GLU A 62 -13.69 12.75 -9.65
N ALA A 63 -14.44 11.86 -9.01
CA ALA A 63 -15.64 11.27 -9.58
C ALA A 63 -16.69 12.33 -9.96
N ARG A 64 -16.87 13.36 -9.12
CA ARG A 64 -17.79 14.47 -9.41
C ARG A 64 -17.31 15.32 -10.59
N ARG A 65 -16.00 15.58 -10.71
CA ARG A 65 -15.45 16.32 -11.85
C ARG A 65 -15.62 15.53 -13.15
N LEU A 66 -15.32 14.24 -13.14
CA LEU A 66 -15.51 13.37 -14.31
C LEU A 66 -16.98 13.27 -14.71
N ALA A 67 -17.90 13.21 -13.73
CA ALA A 67 -19.33 13.27 -13.98
C ALA A 67 -19.74 14.58 -14.69
N ALA A 68 -19.18 15.73 -14.29
CA ALA A 68 -19.47 17.02 -14.89
C ALA A 68 -18.96 17.17 -16.34
N ILE A 69 -18.03 16.32 -16.79
CA ILE A 69 -17.58 16.28 -18.19
C ILE A 69 -18.65 15.63 -19.08
N ILE A 70 -19.29 14.55 -18.62
CA ILE A 70 -20.15 13.70 -19.47
C ILE A 70 -21.66 13.84 -19.23
N TYR A 71 -22.07 14.51 -18.16
CA TYR A 71 -23.48 14.68 -17.80
C TYR A 71 -23.98 16.09 -18.10
N SER A 72 -25.19 16.16 -18.64
CA SER A 72 -25.96 17.38 -18.76
C SER A 72 -26.28 17.99 -17.39
N PRO A 73 -26.67 19.28 -17.33
CA PRO A 73 -27.09 19.91 -16.08
C PRO A 73 -28.25 19.18 -15.37
N ALA A 74 -29.15 18.52 -16.11
CA ALA A 74 -30.23 17.72 -15.52
C ALA A 74 -29.71 16.44 -14.87
N GLU A 75 -28.86 15.69 -15.58
CA GLU A 75 -28.23 14.47 -15.06
C GLU A 75 -27.30 14.77 -13.88
N MET A 76 -26.67 15.95 -13.83
CA MET A 76 -25.89 16.39 -12.67
C MET A 76 -26.74 16.65 -11.42
N ARG A 77 -28.02 17.06 -11.57
CA ARG A 77 -28.97 17.14 -10.45
C ARG A 77 -29.33 15.75 -9.94
N ASP A 78 -29.57 14.79 -10.84
CA ASP A 78 -29.80 13.39 -10.48
C ASP A 78 -28.57 12.78 -9.79
N TYR A 79 -27.37 12.99 -10.34
CA TYR A 79 -26.11 12.58 -9.74
C TYR A 79 -25.95 13.13 -8.32
N THR A 80 -26.24 14.41 -8.11
CA THR A 80 -26.14 15.01 -6.77
C THR A 80 -27.16 14.38 -5.81
N SER A 81 -28.39 14.17 -6.26
CA SER A 81 -29.48 13.60 -5.47
C SER A 81 -29.21 12.14 -5.07
N LEU A 82 -28.80 11.30 -6.02
CA LEU A 82 -28.49 9.90 -5.77
C LEU A 82 -27.23 9.72 -4.90
N MET A 83 -26.25 10.62 -5.02
CA MET A 83 -25.05 10.55 -4.19
C MET A 83 -25.35 10.90 -2.72
N ALA A 84 -26.39 11.68 -2.46
CA ALA A 84 -26.85 12.01 -1.11
C ALA A 84 -27.78 10.93 -0.52
N ALA A 85 -28.80 10.51 -1.28
CA ALA A 85 -29.82 9.56 -0.82
C ALA A 85 -30.20 8.56 -1.93
N PRO A 86 -29.35 7.55 -2.21
CA PRO A 86 -29.49 6.67 -3.37
C PRO A 86 -30.82 5.93 -3.37
N ARG A 87 -31.22 5.36 -2.22
CA ARG A 87 -32.48 4.60 -2.12
C ARG A 87 -33.71 5.46 -2.40
N LYS A 88 -33.78 6.65 -1.79
CA LYS A 88 -34.87 7.61 -2.00
C LYS A 88 -34.98 8.03 -3.46
N TRP A 89 -33.85 8.29 -4.12
CA TRP A 89 -33.84 8.65 -5.54
C TRP A 89 -34.30 7.48 -6.42
N LEU A 90 -33.86 6.25 -6.14
CA LEU A 90 -34.28 5.03 -6.86
C LEU A 90 -35.77 4.74 -6.72
N ASP A 91 -36.36 4.93 -5.53
CA ASP A 91 -37.77 4.65 -5.30
C ASP A 91 -38.68 5.55 -6.17
N GLN A 92 -38.21 6.75 -6.52
CA GLN A 92 -38.87 7.71 -7.41
C GLN A 92 -38.73 7.37 -8.91
N GLN A 93 -37.82 6.46 -9.27
CA GLN A 93 -37.60 6.06 -10.66
C GLN A 93 -38.49 4.86 -11.03
N PRO A 94 -39.39 4.98 -12.02
CA PRO A 94 -40.28 3.88 -12.39
C PRO A 94 -39.57 2.79 -13.21
N THR A 95 -38.72 3.19 -14.16
CA THR A 95 -37.98 2.29 -15.04
C THR A 95 -36.72 2.97 -15.62
N VAL A 96 -35.77 2.18 -16.15
CA VAL A 96 -34.66 2.67 -16.96
C VAL A 96 -35.19 3.26 -18.28
N ARG A 97 -34.66 4.42 -18.69
CA ARG A 97 -35.21 5.22 -19.80
C ARG A 97 -34.29 5.27 -21.02
N ASN A 98 -32.99 5.35 -20.77
CA ASN A 98 -31.93 5.42 -21.78
C ASN A 98 -30.59 5.06 -21.11
N THR A 99 -29.52 4.95 -21.89
CA THR A 99 -28.18 4.55 -21.43
C THR A 99 -27.61 5.47 -20.34
N ALA A 100 -27.83 6.78 -20.43
CA ALA A 100 -27.33 7.71 -19.41
C ALA A 100 -28.09 7.58 -18.09
N HIS A 101 -29.41 7.37 -18.15
CA HIS A 101 -30.24 7.07 -16.99
C HIS A 101 -29.88 5.72 -16.36
N GLU A 102 -29.61 4.70 -17.19
CA GLU A 102 -29.15 3.39 -16.71
C GLU A 102 -27.86 3.50 -15.91
N GLU A 103 -26.92 4.33 -16.35
CA GLU A 103 -25.67 4.59 -15.62
C GLU A 103 -25.92 5.30 -14.26
N LEU A 104 -26.86 6.25 -14.20
CA LEU A 104 -27.24 6.91 -12.94
C LEU A 104 -27.89 5.91 -11.98
N VAL A 105 -28.79 5.05 -12.49
CA VAL A 105 -29.37 3.93 -11.71
C VAL A 105 -28.27 3.00 -11.21
N THR A 106 -27.36 2.59 -12.08
CA THR A 106 -26.22 1.73 -11.75
C THR A 106 -25.38 2.31 -10.61
N LEU A 107 -25.07 3.61 -10.68
CA LEU A 107 -24.36 4.30 -9.61
C LEU A 107 -25.16 4.36 -8.30
N ALA A 108 -26.47 4.61 -8.36
CA ALA A 108 -27.32 4.64 -7.19
C ALA A 108 -27.41 3.25 -6.52
N LEU A 109 -27.57 2.18 -7.31
CA LEU A 109 -27.58 0.80 -6.82
C LEU A 109 -26.26 0.41 -6.18
N SER A 110 -25.14 0.79 -6.79
CA SER A 110 -23.81 0.44 -6.27
C SER A 110 -23.54 1.07 -4.90
N ARG A 111 -24.11 2.25 -4.63
CA ARG A 111 -24.05 2.89 -3.30
C ARG A 111 -24.82 2.14 -2.23
N LEU A 112 -25.85 1.37 -2.59
CA LEU A 112 -26.60 0.57 -1.61
C LEU A 112 -25.71 -0.47 -0.91
N GLY A 113 -24.60 -0.88 -1.54
CA GLY A 113 -23.60 -1.76 -0.91
C GLY A 113 -22.91 -1.15 0.32
N ARG A 114 -23.04 0.17 0.53
CA ARG A 114 -22.52 0.89 1.72
C ARG A 114 -23.46 0.85 2.92
N GLU A 115 -24.72 0.48 2.72
CA GLU A 115 -25.68 0.32 3.80
C GLU A 115 -25.32 -0.89 4.69
N ASN A 116 -25.84 -0.91 5.91
CA ASN A 116 -25.54 -1.99 6.87
C ASN A 116 -26.23 -3.31 6.47
N ASP A 117 -27.50 -3.26 6.06
CA ASP A 117 -28.25 -4.44 5.63
C ASP A 117 -28.06 -4.68 4.11
N ARG A 118 -26.87 -5.16 3.75
CA ARG A 118 -26.53 -5.40 2.34
C ARG A 118 -27.37 -6.51 1.71
N ALA A 119 -27.82 -7.48 2.50
CA ALA A 119 -28.69 -8.55 2.01
C ALA A 119 -30.06 -8.02 1.57
N ALA A 120 -30.70 -7.15 2.38
CA ALA A 120 -31.95 -6.51 1.99
C ALA A 120 -31.78 -5.58 0.77
N GLN A 121 -30.64 -4.88 0.66
CA GLN A 121 -30.36 -4.07 -0.54
C GLN A 121 -30.16 -4.94 -1.79
N ALA A 122 -29.51 -6.09 -1.65
CA ALA A 122 -29.36 -7.05 -2.75
C ALA A 122 -30.72 -7.61 -3.21
N GLN A 123 -31.61 -7.94 -2.26
CA GLN A 123 -32.96 -8.40 -2.57
C GLN A 123 -33.77 -7.33 -3.33
N TYR A 124 -33.66 -6.06 -2.91
CA TYR A 124 -34.28 -4.94 -3.63
C TYR A 124 -33.79 -4.82 -5.08
N ILE A 125 -32.47 -4.96 -5.30
CA ILE A 125 -31.88 -4.95 -6.66
C ILE A 125 -32.45 -6.09 -7.50
N GLN A 126 -32.46 -7.32 -6.96
CA GLN A 126 -32.95 -8.51 -7.66
C GLN A 126 -34.42 -8.39 -8.05
N GLN A 127 -35.26 -7.90 -7.14
CA GLN A 127 -36.70 -7.81 -7.37
C GLN A 127 -37.09 -6.69 -8.33
N ARG A 128 -36.45 -5.52 -8.24
CA ARG A 128 -36.88 -4.32 -8.98
C ARG A 128 -36.04 -4.03 -10.20
N TRP A 129 -34.73 -4.26 -10.14
CA TRP A 129 -33.77 -3.68 -11.08
C TRP A 129 -33.05 -4.69 -11.96
N GLN A 130 -32.92 -5.96 -11.54
CA GLN A 130 -32.14 -6.97 -12.26
C GLN A 130 -32.51 -7.12 -13.74
N ASN A 131 -33.81 -7.04 -14.07
CA ASN A 131 -34.30 -7.18 -15.45
C ASN A 131 -34.31 -5.86 -16.25
N GLN A 132 -33.83 -4.76 -15.65
CA GLN A 132 -33.81 -3.43 -16.28
C GLN A 132 -32.41 -2.92 -16.60
N LEU A 133 -31.37 -3.53 -16.03
CA LEU A 133 -29.98 -3.17 -16.28
C LEU A 133 -29.34 -4.15 -17.26
N SER A 134 -28.42 -3.64 -18.06
CA SER A 134 -27.47 -4.48 -18.78
C SER A 134 -26.62 -5.30 -17.81
N GLU A 135 -26.24 -6.50 -18.25
CA GLU A 135 -25.41 -7.42 -17.47
C GLU A 135 -24.11 -6.77 -16.98
N PRO A 136 -23.34 -6.01 -17.79
CA PRO A 136 -22.13 -5.34 -17.31
C PRO A 136 -22.38 -4.33 -16.18
N ASN A 137 -23.51 -3.63 -16.21
CA ASN A 137 -23.84 -2.66 -15.17
C ASN A 137 -24.23 -3.34 -13.86
N LEU A 138 -25.03 -4.40 -13.93
CA LEU A 138 -25.40 -5.19 -12.76
C LEU A 138 -24.18 -5.88 -12.14
N HIS A 139 -23.30 -6.44 -12.97
CA HIS A 139 -22.04 -7.03 -12.54
C HIS A 139 -21.13 -6.01 -11.83
N TRP A 140 -21.00 -4.80 -12.38
CA TRP A 140 -20.25 -3.74 -11.73
C TRP A 140 -20.83 -3.34 -10.36
N VAL A 141 -22.16 -3.30 -10.22
CA VAL A 141 -22.86 -3.09 -8.93
C VAL A 141 -22.44 -4.15 -7.90
N TRP A 142 -22.43 -5.43 -8.28
CA TRP A 142 -22.01 -6.51 -7.38
C TRP A 142 -20.52 -6.42 -7.02
N GLY A 143 -19.68 -5.97 -7.95
CA GLY A 143 -18.28 -5.62 -7.65
C GLY A 143 -18.16 -4.56 -6.55
N GLN A 144 -19.06 -3.56 -6.51
CA GLN A 144 -19.07 -2.57 -5.43
C GLN A 144 -19.55 -3.15 -4.09
N PHE A 145 -20.51 -4.08 -4.11
CA PHE A 145 -20.94 -4.82 -2.91
C PHE A 145 -19.77 -5.62 -2.34
N GLY A 146 -19.02 -6.33 -3.19
CA GLY A 146 -17.80 -7.05 -2.82
C GLY A 146 -16.72 -6.13 -2.26
N LEU A 147 -16.44 -5.01 -2.93
CA LEU A 147 -15.43 -4.05 -2.50
C LEU A 147 -15.70 -3.48 -1.11
N VAL A 148 -16.94 -3.03 -0.86
CA VAL A 148 -17.31 -2.48 0.43
C VAL A 148 -17.25 -3.54 1.53
N ALA A 149 -17.74 -4.76 1.26
CA ALA A 149 -17.68 -5.86 2.19
C ALA A 149 -16.22 -6.24 2.54
N ALA A 150 -15.34 -6.31 1.53
CA ALA A 150 -13.92 -6.62 1.70
C ALA A 150 -13.19 -5.56 2.54
N LEU A 151 -13.45 -4.27 2.29
CA LEU A 151 -12.89 -3.16 3.07
C LEU A 151 -13.38 -3.13 4.52
N ARG A 152 -14.57 -3.71 4.77
CA ARG A 152 -15.10 -3.92 6.12
C ARG A 152 -14.70 -5.27 6.72
N VAL A 153 -13.84 -6.05 6.04
CA VAL A 153 -13.44 -7.41 6.41
C VAL A 153 -14.63 -8.29 6.78
N GLU A 154 -15.72 -8.14 6.02
CA GLU A 154 -16.93 -8.96 6.18
C GLU A 154 -16.72 -10.34 5.53
N PRO A 155 -17.16 -11.44 6.16
CA PRO A 155 -16.94 -12.78 5.64
C PRO A 155 -17.59 -13.07 4.28
N ASP A 156 -18.59 -12.30 3.87
CA ASP A 156 -19.35 -12.55 2.63
C ASP A 156 -18.85 -11.76 1.42
N ALA A 157 -17.70 -11.08 1.53
CA ALA A 157 -17.14 -10.26 0.45
C ALA A 157 -16.93 -11.03 -0.85
N ALA A 158 -16.34 -12.24 -0.78
CA ALA A 158 -16.09 -13.08 -1.95
C ALA A 158 -17.41 -13.48 -2.64
N ARG A 159 -18.47 -13.76 -1.87
CA ARG A 159 -19.79 -14.08 -2.42
C ARG A 159 -20.33 -12.97 -3.32
N TRP A 160 -20.17 -11.71 -2.93
CA TRP A 160 -20.61 -10.57 -3.75
C TRP A 160 -19.76 -10.41 -5.01
N TYR A 161 -18.44 -10.55 -4.90
CA TYR A 161 -17.55 -10.52 -6.07
C TYR A 161 -17.84 -11.63 -7.07
N ARG A 162 -18.22 -12.83 -6.62
CA ARG A 162 -18.60 -13.93 -7.54
C ARG A 162 -19.81 -13.60 -8.42
N LEU A 163 -20.63 -12.61 -8.05
CA LEU A 163 -21.74 -12.09 -8.85
C LEU A 163 -21.31 -10.99 -9.84
N SER A 164 -20.05 -10.53 -9.83
CA SER A 164 -19.56 -9.46 -10.70
C SER A 164 -19.12 -9.94 -12.10
N GLY A 165 -19.29 -11.23 -12.40
CA GLY A 165 -18.96 -11.80 -13.71
C GLY A 165 -17.54 -11.45 -14.19
N ALA A 166 -17.41 -11.14 -15.49
CA ALA A 166 -16.16 -10.74 -16.14
C ALA A 166 -16.09 -9.23 -16.44
N THR A 167 -16.97 -8.43 -15.85
CA THR A 167 -16.98 -6.98 -16.11
C THR A 167 -15.69 -6.33 -15.62
N PRO A 168 -15.00 -5.55 -16.48
CA PRO A 168 -13.81 -4.82 -16.07
C PRO A 168 -14.10 -3.84 -14.93
N MET A 169 -13.25 -3.85 -13.92
CA MET A 169 -13.23 -2.90 -12.81
C MET A 169 -11.86 -2.22 -12.75
N SER A 170 -11.66 -1.24 -11.87
CA SER A 170 -10.31 -0.70 -11.68
C SER A 170 -9.36 -1.76 -11.13
N ASP A 171 -8.06 -1.54 -11.36
CA ASP A 171 -7.01 -2.36 -10.72
C ASP A 171 -7.20 -2.41 -9.19
N TYR A 172 -7.64 -1.30 -8.57
CA TYR A 172 -7.93 -1.27 -7.13
C TYR A 172 -9.01 -2.28 -6.73
N ASN A 173 -10.06 -2.40 -7.53
CA ASN A 173 -11.18 -3.29 -7.24
C ASN A 173 -10.85 -4.76 -7.56
N HIS A 174 -10.19 -5.05 -8.69
CA HIS A 174 -9.71 -6.41 -8.99
C HIS A 174 -8.73 -6.93 -7.92
N ALA A 175 -7.89 -6.05 -7.37
CA ALA A 175 -7.03 -6.41 -6.25
C ALA A 175 -7.82 -6.82 -5.00
N TRP A 176 -8.96 -6.18 -4.73
CA TRP A 176 -9.82 -6.51 -3.60
C TRP A 176 -10.65 -7.76 -3.83
N GLU A 177 -10.99 -8.09 -5.07
CA GLU A 177 -11.59 -9.38 -5.43
C GLU A 177 -10.67 -10.55 -5.07
N VAL A 178 -9.38 -10.49 -5.46
CA VAL A 178 -8.40 -11.51 -5.08
C VAL A 178 -8.24 -11.60 -3.57
N ARG A 179 -8.15 -10.46 -2.87
CA ARG A 179 -8.06 -10.42 -1.40
C ARG A 179 -9.28 -11.03 -0.72
N ALA A 180 -10.48 -10.85 -1.29
CA ALA A 180 -11.69 -11.44 -0.76
C ALA A 180 -11.64 -12.98 -0.86
N GLU A 181 -11.22 -13.52 -2.01
CA GLU A 181 -11.06 -14.97 -2.20
C GLU A 181 -9.94 -15.56 -1.31
N LEU A 182 -8.84 -14.83 -1.10
CA LEU A 182 -7.75 -15.24 -0.20
C LEU A 182 -8.18 -15.29 1.27
N ARG A 183 -9.22 -14.54 1.66
CA ARG A 183 -9.67 -14.41 3.04
C ARG A 183 -10.72 -15.46 3.43
N GLU A 184 -11.24 -16.22 2.48
CA GLU A 184 -12.18 -17.31 2.74
C GLU A 184 -11.54 -18.36 3.67
N PRO A 185 -12.28 -18.96 4.62
CA PRO A 185 -11.74 -20.00 5.51
C PRO A 185 -11.20 -21.20 4.74
N ASP A 186 -11.96 -21.64 3.72
CA ASP A 186 -11.57 -22.67 2.77
C ASP A 186 -11.26 -21.99 1.43
N ILE A 187 -9.99 -21.63 1.23
CA ILE A 187 -9.55 -20.89 0.05
C ILE A 187 -9.76 -21.74 -1.21
N ASN A 188 -10.61 -21.25 -2.10
CA ASN A 188 -10.75 -21.81 -3.44
C ASN A 188 -9.67 -21.22 -4.36
N TRP A 189 -8.55 -21.91 -4.49
CA TRP A 189 -7.41 -21.47 -5.29
C TRP A 189 -7.71 -21.31 -6.79
N VAL A 190 -8.69 -22.04 -7.32
CA VAL A 190 -9.17 -21.84 -8.70
C VAL A 190 -9.78 -20.44 -8.84
N ARG A 191 -10.58 -19.99 -7.86
CA ARG A 191 -11.17 -18.64 -7.86
C ARG A 191 -10.13 -17.54 -7.67
N VAL A 192 -9.12 -17.78 -6.83
CA VAL A 192 -7.97 -16.84 -6.71
C VAL A 192 -7.31 -16.65 -8.08
N GLN A 193 -7.01 -17.74 -8.79
CA GLN A 193 -6.43 -17.66 -10.13
C GLN A 193 -7.36 -16.96 -11.13
N GLN A 194 -8.65 -17.30 -11.14
CA GLN A 194 -9.64 -16.66 -12.02
C GLN A 194 -9.77 -15.16 -11.76
N SER A 195 -9.72 -14.75 -10.50
CA SER A 195 -9.77 -13.33 -10.11
C SER A 195 -8.53 -12.58 -10.60
N ILE A 196 -7.35 -13.20 -10.52
CA ILE A 196 -6.10 -12.61 -11.08
C ILE A 196 -6.17 -12.53 -12.61
N GLN A 197 -6.82 -13.47 -13.30
CA GLN A 197 -6.98 -13.44 -14.76
C GLN A 197 -7.84 -12.29 -15.26
N LYS A 198 -8.66 -11.66 -14.40
CA LYS A 198 -9.43 -10.46 -14.74
C LYS A 198 -8.59 -9.18 -14.71
N MET A 199 -7.41 -9.21 -14.10
CA MET A 199 -6.51 -8.06 -14.02
C MET A 199 -5.92 -7.71 -15.38
N SER A 200 -5.57 -6.43 -15.56
CA SER A 200 -4.74 -6.02 -16.69
C SER A 200 -3.39 -6.75 -16.67
N ALA A 201 -2.75 -6.93 -17.82
CA ALA A 201 -1.41 -7.56 -17.89
C ALA A 201 -0.38 -6.84 -17.02
N ARG A 202 -0.48 -5.50 -16.95
CA ARG A 202 0.35 -4.65 -16.10
C ARG A 202 0.14 -4.97 -14.63
N GLN A 203 -1.11 -5.02 -14.18
CA GLN A 203 -1.41 -5.34 -12.80
C GLN A 203 -0.99 -6.78 -12.48
N ALA A 204 -1.38 -7.77 -13.29
CA ALA A 204 -1.03 -9.18 -13.05
C ALA A 204 0.48 -9.46 -12.97
N ALA A 205 1.31 -8.60 -13.57
CA ALA A 205 2.78 -8.66 -13.52
C ALA A 205 3.38 -8.09 -12.23
N GLU A 206 2.60 -7.42 -11.36
CA GLU A 206 3.10 -6.94 -10.07
C GLU A 206 3.49 -8.14 -9.17
N PRO A 207 4.60 -8.07 -8.41
CA PRO A 207 5.09 -9.21 -7.63
C PRO A 207 4.07 -9.84 -6.67
N VAL A 208 3.14 -9.04 -6.14
CA VAL A 208 2.04 -9.51 -5.29
C VAL A 208 1.14 -10.52 -6.02
N TRP A 209 0.76 -10.24 -7.26
CA TRP A 209 -0.17 -11.09 -8.02
C TRP A 209 0.55 -12.25 -8.68
N VAL A 210 1.82 -12.07 -9.06
CA VAL A 210 2.70 -13.18 -9.46
C VAL A 210 2.82 -14.20 -8.33
N TYR A 211 3.08 -13.75 -7.10
CA TYR A 211 3.15 -14.63 -5.93
C TYR A 211 1.83 -15.38 -5.67
N TRP A 212 0.70 -14.67 -5.58
CA TRP A 212 -0.59 -15.33 -5.32
C TRP A 212 -1.05 -16.24 -6.45
N LYS A 213 -0.73 -15.91 -7.70
CA LYS A 213 -0.93 -16.81 -8.84
C LYS A 213 -0.06 -18.06 -8.71
N GLY A 214 1.21 -17.92 -8.34
CA GLY A 214 2.11 -19.04 -8.06
C GLY A 214 1.55 -19.97 -6.98
N ARG A 215 1.08 -19.40 -5.86
CA ARG A 215 0.39 -20.14 -4.78
C ARG A 215 -0.87 -20.86 -5.27
N ALA A 216 -1.69 -20.19 -6.08
CA ALA A 216 -2.90 -20.79 -6.65
C ALA A 216 -2.58 -21.95 -7.60
N LEU A 217 -1.55 -21.81 -8.44
CA LEU A 217 -1.08 -22.87 -9.34
C LEU A 217 -0.52 -24.07 -8.55
N GLN A 218 0.28 -23.80 -7.52
CA GLN A 218 0.87 -24.83 -6.65
C GLN A 218 -0.22 -25.64 -5.94
N ALA A 219 -1.23 -24.98 -5.37
CA ALA A 219 -2.35 -25.63 -4.70
C ALA A 219 -3.22 -26.48 -5.66
N GLN A 220 -3.18 -26.20 -6.96
CA GLN A 220 -3.85 -26.98 -8.00
C GLN A 220 -2.95 -28.08 -8.61
N GLY A 221 -1.75 -28.32 -8.06
CA GLY A 221 -0.80 -29.31 -8.57
C GLY A 221 -0.05 -28.91 -9.84
N GLN A 222 -0.17 -27.65 -10.29
CA GLN A 222 0.55 -27.13 -11.46
C GLN A 222 1.96 -26.67 -11.09
N THR A 223 2.75 -27.58 -10.53
CA THR A 223 4.06 -27.29 -9.91
C THR A 223 5.03 -26.56 -10.83
N ALA A 224 5.15 -26.99 -12.10
CA ALA A 224 6.07 -26.34 -13.05
C ALA A 224 5.73 -24.86 -13.30
N ALA A 225 4.44 -24.55 -13.48
CA ALA A 225 3.96 -23.19 -13.69
C ALA A 225 4.09 -22.34 -12.42
N ALA A 226 3.85 -22.94 -11.24
CA ALA A 226 4.07 -22.28 -9.95
C ALA A 226 5.55 -21.91 -9.75
N THR A 227 6.46 -22.87 -9.98
CA THR A 227 7.91 -22.64 -9.92
C THR A 227 8.34 -21.52 -10.85
N GLN A 228 7.86 -21.51 -12.10
CA GLN A 228 8.17 -20.44 -13.05
C GLN A 228 7.69 -19.07 -12.55
N ALA A 229 6.48 -19.00 -11.98
CA ALA A 229 5.95 -17.76 -11.42
C ALA A 229 6.83 -17.26 -10.25
N PHE A 230 7.17 -18.14 -9.31
CA PHE A 230 8.02 -17.76 -8.18
C PHE A 230 9.43 -17.34 -8.61
N GLU A 231 10.08 -18.10 -9.50
CA GLU A 231 11.43 -17.78 -10.00
C GLU A 231 11.49 -16.38 -10.63
N SER A 232 10.42 -15.97 -11.33
CA SER A 232 10.37 -14.67 -12.03
C SER A 232 10.47 -13.44 -11.11
N ILE A 233 10.22 -13.60 -9.80
CA ILE A 233 10.24 -12.53 -8.81
C ILE A 233 11.25 -12.76 -7.67
N THR A 234 12.12 -13.77 -7.78
CA THR A 234 13.16 -14.04 -6.75
C THR A 234 14.19 -12.92 -6.64
N GLY A 235 14.41 -12.16 -7.72
CA GLY A 235 15.27 -10.98 -7.73
C GLY A 235 14.65 -9.75 -7.07
N ASP A 236 13.33 -9.76 -6.82
CA ASP A 236 12.66 -8.65 -6.14
C ASP A 236 12.97 -8.68 -4.64
N LEU A 237 13.71 -7.67 -4.17
CA LEU A 237 14.11 -7.56 -2.76
C LEU A 237 12.97 -7.06 -1.85
N ASN A 238 11.73 -7.42 -2.16
CA ASN A 238 10.54 -7.01 -1.42
C ASN A 238 9.90 -8.22 -0.71
N PHE A 239 8.80 -7.97 0.00
CA PHE A 239 8.03 -8.96 0.72
C PHE A 239 7.70 -10.22 -0.09
N TYR A 240 7.26 -10.08 -1.35
CA TYR A 240 6.83 -11.20 -2.17
C TYR A 240 7.98 -11.94 -2.84
N GLY A 241 9.08 -11.27 -3.18
CA GLY A 241 10.27 -11.98 -3.66
C GLY A 241 10.91 -12.84 -2.57
N GLN A 242 10.92 -12.36 -1.31
CA GLN A 242 11.30 -13.20 -0.16
C GLN A 242 10.39 -14.42 -0.01
N LEU A 243 9.07 -14.24 -0.07
CA LEU A 243 8.13 -15.35 0.03
C LEU A 243 8.26 -16.33 -1.15
N ALA A 244 8.47 -15.83 -2.36
CA ALA A 244 8.65 -16.66 -3.56
C ALA A 244 9.89 -17.56 -3.44
N LEU A 245 11.01 -17.04 -2.91
CA LEU A 245 12.19 -17.86 -2.58
C LEU A 245 11.82 -19.00 -1.62
N GLU A 246 11.04 -18.71 -0.58
CA GLU A 246 10.64 -19.71 0.40
C GLU A 246 9.68 -20.76 -0.17
N GLU A 247 8.79 -20.41 -1.10
CA GLU A 247 7.96 -21.41 -1.81
C GLU A 247 8.79 -22.35 -2.70
N LEU A 248 9.97 -21.89 -3.16
CA LEU A 248 10.95 -22.69 -3.90
C LEU A 248 11.86 -23.52 -2.97
N GLY A 249 11.61 -23.51 -1.66
CA GLY A 249 12.42 -24.23 -0.66
C GLY A 249 13.76 -23.57 -0.36
N ARG A 250 13.93 -22.27 -0.70
CA ARG A 250 15.16 -21.51 -0.48
C ARG A 250 14.91 -20.42 0.55
N LEU A 251 15.81 -20.24 1.50
CA LEU A 251 15.75 -19.08 2.38
C LEU A 251 16.35 -17.86 1.66
N PRO A 252 15.78 -16.66 1.82
CA PRO A 252 16.42 -15.42 1.40
C PRO A 252 17.85 -15.33 1.94
N THR A 253 18.77 -14.86 1.11
CA THR A 253 20.15 -14.57 1.47
C THR A 253 20.49 -13.12 1.11
N LEU A 254 21.57 -12.60 1.71
CA LEU A 254 22.12 -11.31 1.28
C LEU A 254 22.76 -11.51 -0.10
N PRO A 255 22.49 -10.62 -1.08
CA PRO A 255 23.20 -10.68 -2.35
C PRO A 255 24.69 -10.39 -2.14
N PRO A 256 25.55 -10.84 -3.08
CA PRO A 256 26.98 -10.58 -3.02
C PRO A 256 27.28 -9.09 -2.89
N ALA A 257 28.22 -8.75 -2.02
CA ALA A 257 28.68 -7.38 -1.89
C ALA A 257 29.36 -6.93 -3.19
N PRO A 258 29.00 -5.78 -3.76
CA PRO A 258 29.68 -5.22 -4.92
C PRO A 258 31.11 -4.77 -4.57
N SER A 259 31.94 -4.53 -5.58
CA SER A 259 33.34 -4.12 -5.38
C SER A 259 33.45 -2.90 -4.46
N PRO A 260 34.47 -2.86 -3.57
CA PRO A 260 34.67 -1.74 -2.66
C PRO A 260 34.82 -0.39 -3.38
N LEU A 261 34.36 0.67 -2.72
CA LEU A 261 34.62 2.04 -3.13
C LEU A 261 36.05 2.43 -2.72
N THR A 262 36.71 3.24 -3.55
CA THR A 262 37.98 3.87 -3.20
C THR A 262 37.73 5.24 -2.57
N GLU A 263 38.69 5.78 -1.83
CA GLU A 263 38.60 7.17 -1.34
C GLU A 263 38.49 8.18 -2.48
N THR A 264 39.05 7.89 -3.65
CA THR A 264 38.89 8.72 -4.86
C THR A 264 37.44 8.75 -5.32
N ASP A 265 36.74 7.61 -5.37
CA ASP A 265 35.32 7.58 -5.76
C ASP A 265 34.47 8.47 -4.83
N ILE A 266 34.76 8.42 -3.53
CA ILE A 266 34.05 9.18 -2.50
C ILE A 266 34.38 10.67 -2.60
N ALA A 267 35.66 11.02 -2.80
CA ALA A 267 36.10 12.40 -3.00
C ALA A 267 35.49 13.02 -4.27
N ASP A 268 35.42 12.25 -5.36
CA ASP A 268 34.77 12.67 -6.61
C ASP A 268 33.27 12.93 -6.41
N ALA A 269 32.58 12.05 -5.68
CA ALA A 269 31.18 12.26 -5.33
C ALA A 269 30.98 13.51 -4.45
N GLN A 270 31.83 13.69 -3.43
CA GLN A 270 31.78 14.81 -2.50
C GLN A 270 32.10 16.15 -3.17
N SER A 271 33.00 16.17 -4.16
CA SER A 271 33.42 17.40 -4.86
C SER A 271 32.35 17.95 -5.81
N ARG A 272 31.35 17.13 -6.20
CA ARG A 272 30.26 17.55 -7.09
C ARG A 272 29.51 18.76 -6.53
N PRO A 273 29.37 19.86 -7.29
CA PRO A 273 28.75 21.10 -6.80
C PRO A 273 27.35 20.89 -6.21
N GLY A 274 26.51 20.06 -6.83
CA GLY A 274 25.16 19.77 -6.33
C GLY A 274 25.15 19.01 -5.01
N ILE A 275 26.06 18.06 -4.82
CA ILE A 275 26.19 17.32 -3.55
C ILE A 275 26.69 18.26 -2.44
N ARG A 276 27.70 19.10 -2.73
CA ARG A 276 28.18 20.11 -1.77
C ARG A 276 27.08 21.08 -1.34
N ARG A 277 26.28 21.57 -2.29
CA ARG A 277 25.14 22.45 -1.98
C ARG A 277 24.09 21.75 -1.14
N ALA A 278 23.71 20.52 -1.51
CA ALA A 278 22.73 19.76 -0.75
C ALA A 278 23.18 19.52 0.70
N LEU A 279 24.45 19.15 0.92
CA LEU A 279 25.00 18.97 2.26
C LEU A 279 24.98 20.28 3.08
N ALA A 280 25.42 21.39 2.49
CA ALA A 280 25.35 22.69 3.15
C ALA A 280 23.90 23.08 3.52
N LEU A 281 22.92 22.74 2.68
CA LEU A 281 21.50 22.97 2.99
C LEU A 281 21.00 22.06 4.12
N PHE A 282 21.46 20.81 4.20
CA PHE A 282 21.16 19.94 5.35
C PHE A 282 21.73 20.53 6.65
N ASP A 283 22.97 21.01 6.64
CA ASP A 283 23.63 21.61 7.80
C ASP A 283 22.91 22.89 8.30
N LEU A 284 22.31 23.65 7.38
CA LEU A 284 21.49 24.83 7.68
C LEU A 284 20.06 24.49 8.13
N GLY A 285 19.67 23.22 8.11
CA GLY A 285 18.30 22.78 8.44
C GLY A 285 17.29 22.98 7.30
N TRP A 286 17.72 23.37 6.10
CA TRP A 286 16.86 23.58 4.92
C TRP A 286 16.62 22.27 4.19
N ARG A 287 16.01 21.32 4.90
CA ARG A 287 15.92 19.91 4.48
C ARG A 287 15.15 19.74 3.17
N SER A 288 14.07 20.50 2.96
CA SER A 288 13.23 20.38 1.76
C SER A 288 14.04 20.72 0.51
N GLU A 289 14.74 21.85 0.55
CA GLU A 289 15.63 22.35 -0.50
C GLU A 289 16.81 21.38 -0.70
N ALA A 290 17.41 20.90 0.40
CA ALA A 290 18.51 19.94 0.37
C ALA A 290 18.12 18.64 -0.34
N VAL A 291 16.93 18.10 -0.06
CA VAL A 291 16.42 16.88 -0.70
C VAL A 291 16.19 17.11 -2.20
N SER A 292 15.62 18.25 -2.59
CA SER A 292 15.44 18.60 -4.01
C SER A 292 16.76 18.74 -4.75
N GLU A 293 17.74 19.44 -4.15
CA GLU A 293 19.07 19.62 -4.72
C GLU A 293 19.84 18.29 -4.83
N TRP A 294 19.77 17.46 -3.79
CA TRP A 294 20.35 16.12 -3.79
C TRP A 294 19.78 15.29 -4.94
N ALA A 295 18.45 15.19 -5.04
CA ALA A 295 17.79 14.43 -6.10
C ALA A 295 18.14 14.92 -7.51
N TYR A 296 18.24 16.24 -7.69
CA TYR A 296 18.67 16.83 -8.96
C TYR A 296 20.10 16.39 -9.33
N ALA A 297 21.01 16.39 -8.34
CA ALA A 297 22.41 16.04 -8.51
C ALA A 297 22.66 14.56 -8.84
N LEU A 298 21.77 13.65 -8.43
CA LEU A 298 21.89 12.21 -8.71
C LEU A 298 21.62 11.83 -10.17
N ARG A 299 21.02 12.71 -10.98
CA ARG A 299 20.58 12.36 -12.33
C ARG A 299 21.76 12.03 -13.24
N GLY A 300 21.66 10.88 -13.91
CA GLY A 300 22.68 10.40 -14.84
C GLY A 300 23.91 9.77 -14.16
N MET A 301 23.93 9.61 -12.84
CA MET A 301 25.01 8.89 -12.15
C MET A 301 24.98 7.39 -12.46
N SER A 302 26.17 6.79 -12.54
CA SER A 302 26.32 5.33 -12.55
C SER A 302 26.07 4.73 -11.16
N ASP A 303 25.87 3.41 -11.09
CA ASP A 303 25.72 2.69 -9.83
C ASP A 303 26.89 2.95 -8.86
N ARG A 304 28.14 2.90 -9.34
CA ARG A 304 29.33 3.21 -8.54
C ARG A 304 29.30 4.64 -7.99
N GLN A 305 28.89 5.61 -8.81
CA GLN A 305 28.76 7.02 -8.39
C GLN A 305 27.63 7.21 -7.38
N LEU A 306 26.50 6.52 -7.56
CA LEU A 306 25.39 6.52 -6.61
C LEU A 306 25.85 5.93 -5.27
N ARG A 307 26.57 4.80 -5.27
CA ARG A 307 27.13 4.20 -4.05
C ARG A 307 28.13 5.11 -3.36
N ALA A 308 29.02 5.76 -4.12
CA ALA A 308 29.96 6.74 -3.56
C ALA A 308 29.23 7.94 -2.93
N THR A 309 28.18 8.44 -3.60
CA THR A 309 27.34 9.54 -3.09
C THR A 309 26.53 9.13 -1.87
N ALA A 310 26.05 7.88 -1.81
CA ALA A 310 25.42 7.31 -0.62
C ALA A 310 26.41 7.20 0.55
N GLU A 311 27.67 6.87 0.29
CA GLU A 311 28.72 6.84 1.31
C GLU A 311 29.05 8.26 1.81
N VAL A 312 29.05 9.27 0.95
CA VAL A 312 29.16 10.68 1.36
C VAL A 312 28.03 11.07 2.31
N ALA A 313 26.77 10.69 2.00
CA ALA A 313 25.64 10.91 2.90
C ALA A 313 25.83 10.21 4.25
N ARG A 314 26.39 8.99 4.26
CA ARG A 314 26.65 8.22 5.48
C ARG A 314 27.67 8.92 6.36
N ARG A 315 28.78 9.39 5.79
CA ARG A 315 29.83 10.17 6.49
C ARG A 315 29.30 11.49 7.04
N ALA A 316 28.32 12.10 6.37
CA ALA A 316 27.66 13.33 6.80
C ALA A 316 26.49 13.10 7.79
N GLY A 317 26.16 11.85 8.16
CA GLY A 317 25.03 11.56 9.05
C GLY A 317 23.64 11.78 8.43
N VAL A 318 23.55 11.95 7.10
CA VAL A 318 22.29 12.16 6.38
C VAL A 318 21.71 10.80 5.93
N TYR A 319 21.29 10.02 6.92
CA TYR A 319 21.00 8.59 6.77
C TYR A 319 19.90 8.23 5.75
N ASP A 320 18.84 9.03 5.64
CA ASP A 320 17.79 8.79 4.66
C ASP A 320 18.30 8.94 3.22
N ARG A 321 19.31 9.79 2.99
CA ARG A 321 19.96 9.93 1.69
C ARG A 321 20.85 8.75 1.34
N VAL A 322 21.40 8.03 2.31
CA VAL A 322 22.12 6.77 2.08
C VAL A 322 21.18 5.75 1.43
N VAL A 323 20.05 5.50 2.10
CA VAL A 323 19.05 4.52 1.65
C VAL A 323 18.43 4.96 0.32
N ASN A 324 18.00 6.22 0.22
CA ASN A 324 17.38 6.76 -0.99
C ASN A 324 18.30 6.64 -2.22
N THR A 325 19.57 7.00 -2.08
CA THR A 325 20.54 6.97 -3.18
C THR A 325 20.91 5.54 -3.57
N SER A 326 21.13 4.66 -2.58
CA SER A 326 21.47 3.25 -2.82
C SER A 326 20.33 2.45 -3.46
N LEU A 327 19.07 2.84 -3.23
CA LEU A 327 17.91 2.22 -3.90
C LEU A 327 17.82 2.55 -5.40
N LEU A 328 18.56 3.54 -5.90
CA LEU A 328 18.61 3.86 -7.33
C LEU A 328 19.58 2.97 -8.12
N THR A 329 20.46 2.21 -7.44
CA THR A 329 21.37 1.28 -8.11
C THR A 329 20.61 0.10 -8.71
N LYS A 330 21.07 -0.38 -9.85
CA LYS A 330 20.41 -1.46 -10.59
C LYS A 330 21.16 -2.78 -10.49
N GLN A 331 22.47 -2.74 -10.60
CA GLN A 331 23.38 -3.89 -10.65
C GLN A 331 24.25 -3.97 -9.39
N GLU A 332 24.78 -2.83 -8.90
CA GLU A 332 25.60 -2.83 -7.68
C GLU A 332 24.73 -2.62 -6.43
N VAL A 333 24.15 -3.70 -5.94
CA VAL A 333 23.28 -3.68 -4.76
C VAL A 333 24.10 -3.81 -3.48
N ASP A 334 24.28 -2.71 -2.76
CA ASP A 334 24.99 -2.69 -1.48
C ASP A 334 24.02 -2.72 -0.29
N PHE A 335 23.92 -3.89 0.35
CA PHE A 335 23.02 -4.08 1.49
C PHE A 335 23.41 -3.27 2.73
N SER A 336 24.69 -2.97 2.91
CA SER A 336 25.13 -2.09 4.01
C SER A 336 24.54 -0.68 3.86
N GLN A 337 24.26 -0.24 2.63
CA GLN A 337 23.67 1.07 2.33
C GLN A 337 22.14 1.04 2.27
N ARG A 338 21.53 -0.06 1.77
CA ARG A 338 20.05 -0.19 1.71
C ARG A 338 19.41 -0.48 3.07
N PHE A 339 20.16 -1.12 3.97
CA PHE A 339 19.77 -1.52 5.33
C PHE A 339 20.80 -1.03 6.35
N ILE A 340 21.03 0.28 6.40
CA ILE A 340 21.88 0.91 7.41
C ILE A 340 21.37 0.63 8.83
N ALA A 341 22.29 0.55 9.78
CA ALA A 341 22.01 0.48 11.21
C ALA A 341 22.88 1.51 11.97
N PRO A 342 22.63 2.83 11.80
CA PRO A 342 23.53 3.86 12.32
C PRO A 342 23.57 3.94 13.86
N PHE A 343 22.62 3.32 14.54
CA PHE A 343 22.47 3.34 15.99
C PHE A 343 22.66 1.94 16.61
N GLU A 344 23.41 1.08 15.91
CA GLU A 344 23.73 -0.28 16.35
C GLU A 344 24.47 -0.21 17.71
N GLY A 345 24.31 -1.25 18.53
CA GLY A 345 24.63 -1.18 19.96
C GLY A 345 23.56 -0.50 20.82
N LYS A 346 23.17 0.75 20.54
CA LYS A 346 22.19 1.48 21.38
C LYS A 346 20.75 0.96 21.23
N VAL A 347 20.22 0.97 19.99
CA VAL A 347 18.86 0.46 19.72
C VAL A 347 18.77 -1.03 20.06
N THR A 348 19.83 -1.78 19.74
CA THR A 348 19.92 -3.22 20.05
C THR A 348 19.83 -3.48 21.55
N ALA A 349 20.61 -2.77 22.37
CA ALA A 349 20.57 -2.91 23.83
C ALA A 349 19.20 -2.55 24.41
N GLN A 350 18.57 -1.48 23.93
CA GLN A 350 17.23 -1.07 24.40
C GLN A 350 16.15 -2.10 24.04
N ALA A 351 16.18 -2.65 22.82
CA ALA A 351 15.25 -3.70 22.41
C ALA A 351 15.45 -4.99 23.21
N GLN A 352 16.70 -5.42 23.39
CA GLN A 352 17.03 -6.63 24.15
C GLN A 352 16.65 -6.51 25.63
N ALA A 353 16.79 -5.32 26.24
CA ALA A 353 16.42 -5.08 27.64
C ALA A 353 14.95 -5.38 27.95
N ILE A 354 14.08 -5.36 26.92
CA ILE A 354 12.65 -5.70 27.03
C ILE A 354 12.25 -6.95 26.23
N ASN A 355 13.23 -7.79 25.86
CA ASN A 355 13.05 -9.02 25.07
C ASN A 355 12.36 -8.81 23.71
N LEU A 356 12.64 -7.68 23.07
CA LEU A 356 12.10 -7.33 21.76
C LEU A 356 13.16 -7.62 20.68
N ASP A 357 12.75 -8.19 19.54
CA ASP A 357 13.66 -8.48 18.42
C ASP A 357 14.27 -7.17 17.86
N PRO A 358 15.60 -6.97 17.98
CA PRO A 358 16.25 -5.78 17.45
C PRO A 358 16.05 -5.61 15.94
N ALA A 359 16.03 -6.70 15.17
CA ALA A 359 15.84 -6.64 13.73
C ALA A 359 14.46 -6.10 13.36
N TRP A 360 13.42 -6.45 14.13
CA TRP A 360 12.08 -5.92 13.96
C TRP A 360 12.01 -4.42 14.27
N VAL A 361 12.66 -3.98 15.37
CA VAL A 361 12.76 -2.55 15.72
C VAL A 361 13.45 -1.76 14.60
N TYR A 362 14.57 -2.25 14.05
CA TYR A 362 15.23 -1.63 12.90
C TYR A 362 14.37 -1.62 11.64
N GLY A 363 13.64 -2.71 11.37
CA GLY A 363 12.71 -2.79 10.25
C GLY A 363 11.60 -1.74 10.34
N LEU A 364 11.11 -1.48 11.56
CA LEU A 364 10.14 -0.44 11.87
C LEU A 364 10.73 0.96 11.73
N ILE A 365 11.86 1.26 12.39
CA ILE A 365 12.54 2.57 12.31
C ILE A 365 12.83 2.94 10.85
N ARG A 366 13.34 1.99 10.07
CA ARG A 366 13.58 2.17 8.64
C ARG A 366 12.30 2.61 7.93
N GLN A 367 11.18 1.94 8.21
CA GLN A 367 9.90 2.26 7.58
C GLN A 367 9.34 3.62 8.02
N GLU A 368 9.45 3.96 9.30
CA GLU A 368 8.88 5.18 9.89
C GLU A 368 9.63 6.45 9.49
N SER A 369 10.95 6.49 9.72
CA SER A 369 11.72 7.73 9.62
C SER A 369 12.88 7.67 8.64
N ARG A 370 13.21 6.47 8.11
CA ARG A 370 14.47 6.23 7.39
C ARG A 370 15.67 6.74 8.20
N PHE A 371 15.63 6.58 9.53
CA PHE A 371 16.66 6.97 10.49
C PHE A 371 16.85 8.48 10.72
N ILE A 372 15.88 9.31 10.31
CA ILE A 372 15.84 10.73 10.64
C ILE A 372 15.33 10.88 12.09
N THR A 373 16.19 11.31 13.01
CA THR A 373 15.88 11.35 14.46
C THR A 373 14.85 12.42 14.83
N ASP A 374 14.74 13.48 14.06
CA ASP A 374 13.84 14.62 14.26
C ASP A 374 12.68 14.69 13.25
N ALA A 375 12.37 13.56 12.60
CA ALA A 375 11.31 13.47 11.60
C ALA A 375 9.95 13.90 12.17
N ARG A 376 9.18 14.67 11.37
CA ARG A 376 7.79 15.05 11.69
C ARG A 376 6.87 14.75 10.52
N SER A 377 5.79 14.01 10.78
CA SER A 377 4.76 13.77 9.77
C SER A 377 3.77 14.95 9.69
N GLY A 378 3.04 15.05 8.58
CA GLY A 378 2.00 16.06 8.41
C GLY A 378 0.84 15.94 9.40
N VAL A 379 0.71 14.80 10.09
CA VAL A 379 -0.31 14.56 11.14
C VAL A 379 0.27 14.61 12.56
N GLY A 380 1.56 14.96 12.73
CA GLY A 380 2.18 15.22 14.03
C GLY A 380 2.97 14.06 14.65
N ALA A 381 3.13 12.93 13.96
CA ALA A 381 4.00 11.85 14.40
C ALA A 381 5.47 12.33 14.43
N SER A 382 6.22 11.95 15.46
CA SER A 382 7.49 12.59 15.80
C SER A 382 8.64 11.61 16.07
N GLY A 383 9.82 11.97 15.60
CA GLY A 383 11.11 11.34 15.86
C GLY A 383 11.35 10.02 15.11
N LEU A 384 12.39 9.31 15.56
CA LEU A 384 12.94 8.11 14.93
C LEU A 384 11.90 6.98 14.69
N MET A 385 11.00 6.77 15.64
CA MET A 385 9.94 5.76 15.62
C MET A 385 8.55 6.37 15.37
N GLN A 386 8.47 7.66 14.97
CA GLN A 386 7.22 8.34 14.59
C GLN A 386 6.07 8.16 15.60
N LEU A 387 6.32 8.51 16.86
CA LEU A 387 5.29 8.46 17.89
C LEU A 387 4.32 9.64 17.77
N MET A 388 3.02 9.36 17.89
CA MET A 388 2.01 10.39 18.10
C MET A 388 2.18 11.01 19.50
N PRO A 389 1.91 12.31 19.68
CA PRO A 389 2.08 12.98 20.98
C PRO A 389 1.31 12.32 22.13
N ASP A 390 0.05 11.95 21.89
CA ASP A 390 -0.80 11.28 22.89
C ASP A 390 -0.27 9.89 23.24
N THR A 391 0.23 9.16 22.25
CA THR A 391 0.87 7.84 22.45
C THR A 391 2.14 8.01 23.29
N ALA A 392 3.02 8.96 22.95
CA ALA A 392 4.25 9.20 23.69
C ALA A 392 3.96 9.51 25.18
N LYS A 393 2.98 10.38 25.46
CA LYS A 393 2.54 10.70 26.82
C LYS A 393 1.97 9.49 27.55
N TRP A 394 1.12 8.71 26.88
CA TRP A 394 0.54 7.49 27.45
C TRP A 394 1.61 6.46 27.82
N VAL A 395 2.58 6.21 26.93
CA VAL A 395 3.68 5.28 27.18
C VAL A 395 4.56 5.77 28.31
N ALA A 396 4.95 7.05 28.31
CA ALA A 396 5.77 7.65 29.36
C ALA A 396 5.16 7.43 30.75
N ASN A 397 3.85 7.67 30.88
CA ASN A 397 3.12 7.39 32.11
C ASN A 397 3.12 5.90 32.47
N LYS A 398 2.94 5.01 31.48
CA LYS A 398 2.90 3.56 31.71
C LYS A 398 4.22 2.98 32.17
N ILE A 399 5.35 3.53 31.72
CA ILE A 399 6.69 3.07 32.11
C ILE A 399 7.29 3.87 33.28
N GLY A 400 6.55 4.84 33.83
CA GLY A 400 7.01 5.64 34.97
C GLY A 400 8.06 6.71 34.63
N MET A 401 8.13 7.18 33.38
CA MET A 401 9.04 8.25 32.95
C MET A 401 8.51 9.62 33.42
N SER A 402 8.83 9.97 34.66
CA SER A 402 8.31 11.17 35.35
C SER A 402 8.86 12.50 34.81
N ASP A 403 10.01 12.49 34.13
CA ASP A 403 10.67 13.66 33.54
C ASP A 403 10.30 13.87 32.04
N PHE A 404 9.30 13.14 31.54
CA PHE A 404 8.87 13.26 30.15
C PHE A 404 8.20 14.61 29.89
N HIS A 405 8.71 15.32 28.89
CA HIS A 405 8.07 16.51 28.33
C HIS A 405 7.87 16.33 26.81
N PRO A 406 6.73 16.73 26.23
CA PRO A 406 6.46 16.52 24.80
C PRO A 406 7.53 17.07 23.85
N SER A 407 8.24 18.14 24.22
CA SER A 407 9.35 18.69 23.43
C SER A 407 10.52 17.72 23.24
N ARG A 408 10.68 16.75 24.15
CA ARG A 408 11.76 15.76 24.15
C ARG A 408 11.46 14.55 23.28
N VAL A 409 10.26 14.44 22.69
CA VAL A 409 9.87 13.26 21.88
C VAL A 409 10.74 13.06 20.64
N ASN A 410 11.47 14.08 20.18
CA ASN A 410 12.43 13.98 19.08
C ASN A 410 13.86 13.67 19.54
N GLU A 411 14.12 13.68 20.85
CA GLU A 411 15.41 13.25 21.39
C GLU A 411 15.55 11.74 21.17
N PHE A 412 16.68 11.32 20.62
CA PHE A 412 16.93 9.93 20.22
C PHE A 412 16.61 8.93 21.35
N ASP A 413 17.17 9.15 22.56
CA ASP A 413 17.01 8.21 23.67
C ASP A 413 15.56 8.16 24.16
N THR A 414 14.91 9.32 24.32
CA THR A 414 13.49 9.40 24.70
C THR A 414 12.58 8.74 23.67
N ASN A 415 12.76 9.05 22.39
CA ASN A 415 11.94 8.49 21.31
C ASN A 415 12.07 6.97 21.23
N THR A 416 13.30 6.46 21.31
CA THR A 416 13.57 5.03 21.16
C THR A 416 13.06 4.24 22.37
N VAL A 417 13.25 4.75 23.59
CA VAL A 417 12.67 4.14 24.81
C VAL A 417 11.15 4.08 24.72
N LEU A 418 10.49 5.19 24.39
CA LEU A 418 9.03 5.21 24.27
C LEU A 418 8.54 4.33 23.12
N GLY A 419 9.24 4.35 21.98
CA GLY A 419 8.82 3.63 20.78
C GLY A 419 8.93 2.12 20.92
N THR A 420 10.04 1.64 21.48
CA THR A 420 10.26 0.21 21.77
C THR A 420 9.29 -0.30 22.85
N ASN A 421 9.05 0.47 23.90
CA ASN A 421 8.06 0.12 24.92
C ASN A 421 6.64 0.07 24.33
N TYR A 422 6.26 1.04 23.50
CA TYR A 422 4.96 1.01 22.81
C TYR A 422 4.83 -0.24 21.94
N LEU A 423 5.86 -0.54 21.13
CA LEU A 423 5.86 -1.71 20.26
C LEU A 423 5.70 -3.01 21.07
N ASN A 424 6.40 -3.13 22.19
CA ASN A 424 6.30 -4.29 23.09
C ASN A 424 4.91 -4.41 23.74
N MET A 425 4.32 -3.29 24.20
CA MET A 425 2.95 -3.29 24.75
C MET A 425 1.93 -3.76 23.71
N VAL A 426 2.05 -3.27 22.47
CA VAL A 426 1.19 -3.68 21.35
C VAL A 426 1.41 -5.15 20.99
N LEU A 427 2.66 -5.63 21.00
CA LEU A 427 2.99 -7.04 20.77
C LEU A 427 2.34 -7.96 21.81
N GLN A 428 2.43 -7.61 23.10
CA GLN A 428 1.82 -8.37 24.19
C GLN A 428 0.29 -8.36 24.10
N GLN A 429 -0.31 -7.22 23.76
CA GLN A 429 -1.76 -7.11 23.58
C GLN A 429 -2.29 -8.01 22.44
N LEU A 430 -1.46 -8.26 21.44
CA LEU A 430 -1.79 -8.98 20.20
C LEU A 430 -1.16 -10.38 20.15
N ASP A 431 -1.01 -10.98 21.33
CA ASP A 431 -0.64 -12.38 21.53
C ASP A 431 0.69 -12.77 20.86
N GLY A 432 1.65 -11.83 20.82
CA GLY A 432 3.00 -12.08 20.28
C GLY A 432 3.11 -12.07 18.76
N SER A 433 2.04 -11.71 18.02
CA SER A 433 2.10 -11.65 16.56
C SER A 433 2.72 -10.34 16.06
N GLU A 434 3.88 -10.41 15.42
CA GLU A 434 4.51 -9.24 14.79
C GLU A 434 3.68 -8.63 13.65
N VAL A 435 2.89 -9.45 12.95
CA VAL A 435 1.96 -9.00 11.90
C VAL A 435 0.90 -8.08 12.49
N LEU A 436 0.21 -8.56 13.53
CA LEU A 436 -0.82 -7.78 14.21
C LEU A 436 -0.20 -6.55 14.88
N ALA A 437 0.96 -6.72 15.51
CA ALA A 437 1.60 -5.65 16.24
C ALA A 437 2.12 -4.54 15.33
N SER A 438 2.72 -4.88 14.18
CA SER A 438 3.10 -3.90 13.16
C SER A 438 1.87 -3.15 12.63
N ALA A 439 0.75 -3.85 12.43
CA ALA A 439 -0.50 -3.22 12.03
C ALA A 439 -1.06 -2.30 13.12
N GLY A 440 -0.95 -2.72 14.39
CA GLY A 440 -1.42 -1.99 15.56
C GLY A 440 -0.57 -0.76 15.87
N TYR A 441 0.73 -0.83 15.58
CA TYR A 441 1.63 0.32 15.71
C TYR A 441 1.21 1.45 14.77
N ASN A 442 1.02 1.14 13.48
CA ASN A 442 0.65 2.12 12.45
C ASN A 442 -0.82 2.56 12.55
N ALA A 443 -1.74 1.63 12.80
CA ALA A 443 -3.18 1.90 12.69
C ALA A 443 -3.91 2.01 14.05
N GLY A 444 -3.21 1.82 15.16
CA GLY A 444 -3.75 1.66 16.51
C GLY A 444 -4.18 0.21 16.80
N PRO A 445 -3.95 -0.33 18.01
CA PRO A 445 -4.07 -1.76 18.31
C PRO A 445 -5.50 -2.32 18.21
N ARG A 446 -6.52 -1.47 18.35
CA ARG A 446 -7.93 -1.89 18.22
C ARG A 446 -8.29 -2.35 16.80
N ARG A 447 -7.64 -1.80 15.76
CA ARG A 447 -7.96 -2.15 14.36
C ARG A 447 -7.57 -3.58 13.99
N PRO A 448 -6.32 -4.05 14.18
CA PRO A 448 -5.98 -5.45 13.93
C PRO A 448 -6.76 -6.42 14.83
N LEU A 449 -7.12 -6.04 16.07
CA LEU A 449 -8.05 -6.82 16.89
C LEU A 449 -9.40 -7.02 16.19
N ASN A 450 -10.00 -5.93 15.69
CA ASN A 450 -11.28 -6.01 14.97
C ASN A 450 -11.16 -6.81 13.66
N TRP A 451 -10.06 -6.66 12.93
CA TRP A 451 -9.83 -7.42 11.70
C TRP A 451 -9.64 -8.91 11.98
N ARG A 452 -8.95 -9.25 13.07
CA ARG A 452 -8.80 -10.64 13.55
C ARG A 452 -10.11 -11.23 14.06
N ALA A 453 -10.93 -10.45 14.76
CA ALA A 453 -12.21 -10.91 15.32
C ALA A 453 -13.24 -11.31 14.24
N ARG A 454 -13.04 -10.92 12.98
CA ARG A 454 -13.91 -11.33 11.85
C ARG A 454 -13.38 -12.53 11.07
N MET A 455 -12.30 -13.15 11.54
CA MET A 455 -11.81 -14.40 10.96
C MET A 455 -12.67 -15.56 11.45
N ALA A 456 -13.00 -16.49 10.54
CA ALA A 456 -13.74 -17.71 10.88
C ALA A 456 -12.83 -18.96 11.01
N ALA A 457 -11.54 -18.82 10.69
CA ALA A 457 -10.51 -19.84 10.87
C ALA A 457 -9.14 -19.17 11.10
N PRO A 458 -8.14 -19.88 11.64
CA PRO A 458 -6.76 -19.41 11.62
C PRO A 458 -6.31 -19.05 10.20
N MET A 459 -5.51 -17.99 10.07
CA MET A 459 -5.14 -17.43 8.77
C MET A 459 -3.62 -17.27 8.66
N GLU A 460 -3.05 -17.67 7.53
CA GLU A 460 -1.64 -17.43 7.22
C GLU A 460 -1.30 -15.93 7.37
N GLY A 461 -0.20 -15.60 8.04
CA GLY A 461 0.20 -14.21 8.29
C GLY A 461 0.38 -13.39 7.00
N ALA A 462 0.83 -14.02 5.91
CA ALA A 462 0.93 -13.36 4.60
C ALA A 462 -0.44 -12.98 4.03
N ILE A 463 -1.46 -13.83 4.20
CA ILE A 463 -2.84 -13.56 3.80
C ILE A 463 -3.42 -12.46 4.68
N PHE A 464 -3.21 -12.53 5.99
CA PHE A 464 -3.68 -11.48 6.90
C PHE A 464 -3.08 -10.13 6.51
N ALA A 465 -1.76 -10.06 6.31
CA ALA A 465 -1.06 -8.86 5.88
C ALA A 465 -1.62 -8.30 4.56
N GLU A 466 -1.86 -9.16 3.56
CA GLU A 466 -2.38 -8.72 2.25
C GLU A 466 -3.87 -8.34 2.27
N THR A 467 -4.64 -8.79 3.26
CA THR A 467 -6.07 -8.50 3.38
C THR A 467 -6.38 -7.38 4.38
N ILE A 468 -5.37 -6.72 4.96
CA ILE A 468 -5.55 -5.51 5.78
C ILE A 468 -6.27 -4.43 4.93
N PRO A 469 -7.43 -3.90 5.34
CA PRO A 469 -8.22 -2.90 4.60
C PRO A 469 -7.47 -1.63 4.24
N PHE A 470 -6.63 -1.16 5.14
CA PHE A 470 -6.00 0.15 4.99
C PHE A 470 -4.75 -0.02 4.15
N THR A 471 -4.74 0.58 2.95
CA THR A 471 -3.62 0.45 2.01
C THR A 471 -2.30 0.87 2.63
N GLU A 472 -2.28 1.96 3.39
CA GLU A 472 -1.08 2.41 4.13
C GLU A 472 -0.59 1.33 5.09
N THR A 473 -1.46 0.85 5.98
CA THR A 473 -1.11 -0.19 6.98
C THR A 473 -0.72 -1.52 6.33
N ARG A 474 -1.40 -1.93 5.25
CA ARG A 474 -1.08 -3.14 4.48
C ARG A 474 0.33 -3.09 3.91
N LEU A 475 0.70 -1.97 3.29
CA LEU A 475 2.04 -1.77 2.76
C LEU A 475 3.07 -1.64 3.90
N TYR A 476 2.71 -0.94 4.97
CA TYR A 476 3.55 -0.77 6.15
C TYR A 476 3.95 -2.12 6.77
N VAL A 477 2.99 -3.01 7.06
CA VAL A 477 3.26 -4.31 7.67
C VAL A 477 4.20 -5.15 6.79
N LYS A 478 3.92 -5.22 5.48
CA LYS A 478 4.77 -5.95 4.54
C LYS A 478 6.19 -5.39 4.49
N ASN A 479 6.33 -4.06 4.47
CA ASN A 479 7.63 -3.41 4.46
C ASN A 479 8.39 -3.62 5.76
N VAL A 480 7.75 -3.44 6.92
CA VAL A 480 8.38 -3.61 8.24
C VAL A 480 8.90 -5.03 8.41
N LEU A 481 8.08 -6.04 8.11
CA LEU A 481 8.48 -7.44 8.32
C LEU A 481 9.50 -7.90 7.27
N SER A 482 9.38 -7.46 6.01
CA SER A 482 10.41 -7.70 5.00
C SER A 482 11.74 -7.04 5.39
N ASN A 483 11.71 -5.81 5.90
CA ASN A 483 12.89 -5.13 6.42
C ASN A 483 13.48 -5.88 7.63
N ALA A 484 12.64 -6.31 8.56
CA ALA A 484 13.06 -7.05 9.76
C ALA A 484 13.78 -8.34 9.39
N THR A 485 13.29 -9.08 8.38
CA THR A 485 13.97 -10.27 7.86
C THR A 485 15.34 -9.94 7.28
N TYR A 486 15.49 -8.82 6.57
CA TYR A 486 16.80 -8.36 6.09
C TYR A 486 17.74 -7.89 7.20
N TYR A 487 17.25 -7.16 8.20
CA TYR A 487 18.06 -6.78 9.36
C TYR A 487 18.51 -8.01 10.14
N ALA A 488 17.65 -9.01 10.32
CA ALA A 488 18.01 -10.26 10.97
C ALA A 488 19.12 -10.98 10.20
N MET A 489 19.07 -11.00 8.86
CA MET A 489 20.17 -11.53 8.04
C MET A 489 21.45 -10.71 8.19
N MET A 490 21.36 -9.38 8.18
CA MET A 490 22.52 -8.48 8.34
C MET A 490 23.20 -8.64 9.71
N PHE A 491 22.43 -8.83 10.78
CA PHE A 491 22.97 -8.98 12.13
C PHE A 491 23.51 -10.38 12.41
N SER A 492 22.84 -11.42 11.90
CA SER A 492 23.24 -12.81 12.13
C SER A 492 24.24 -13.36 11.11
N GLN A 493 24.33 -12.73 9.93
CA GLN A 493 25.02 -13.29 8.75
C GLN A 493 24.50 -14.68 8.35
N GLN A 494 23.24 -14.99 8.69
CA GLN A 494 22.56 -16.25 8.38
C GLN A 494 21.25 -15.99 7.63
N PRO A 495 20.83 -16.91 6.73
CA PRO A 495 19.52 -16.83 6.08
C PRO A 495 18.37 -16.77 7.10
N GLN A 496 17.32 -16.01 6.80
CA GLN A 496 16.16 -15.81 7.69
C GLN A 496 14.86 -16.10 6.95
N SER A 497 13.86 -16.66 7.65
CA SER A 497 12.54 -16.95 7.09
C SER A 497 11.54 -15.84 7.43
N LEU A 498 11.02 -15.19 6.40
CA LEU A 498 9.87 -14.29 6.48
C LEU A 498 8.60 -15.09 6.78
N LYS A 499 8.38 -16.28 6.19
CA LYS A 499 7.17 -17.09 6.50
C LYS A 499 7.10 -17.44 7.97
N LYS A 500 8.22 -17.78 8.60
CA LYS A 500 8.29 -18.05 10.06
C LYS A 500 7.93 -16.82 10.88
N ARG A 501 8.43 -15.63 10.49
CA ARG A 501 8.11 -14.36 11.15
C ARG A 501 6.62 -14.00 11.03
N LEU A 502 6.03 -14.26 9.86
CA LEU A 502 4.61 -14.03 9.60
C LEU A 502 3.71 -14.98 10.40
N GLY A 503 4.10 -16.25 10.48
CA GLY A 503 3.40 -17.28 11.21
C GLY A 503 1.93 -17.46 10.76
N THR A 504 1.11 -17.92 11.70
CA THR A 504 -0.34 -18.06 11.53
C THR A 504 -1.03 -17.18 12.56
N ILE A 505 -1.95 -16.34 12.10
CA ILE A 505 -2.81 -15.53 12.95
C ILE A 505 -3.92 -16.44 13.48
N GLN A 506 -3.92 -16.65 14.79
CA GLN A 506 -4.97 -17.40 15.46
C GLN A 506 -6.25 -16.56 15.57
N MET A 507 -7.39 -17.23 15.69
CA MET A 507 -8.65 -16.56 15.99
C MET A 507 -8.59 -15.91 17.37
N SER A 508 -9.41 -14.88 17.58
CA SER A 508 -9.48 -14.23 18.88
C SER A 508 -10.43 -15.00 19.80
N ASP A 509 -9.91 -15.64 20.85
CA ASP A 509 -10.75 -16.23 21.92
C ASP A 509 -11.50 -15.15 22.74
N ARG A 510 -11.11 -13.88 22.61
CA ARG A 510 -11.52 -12.77 23.49
C ARG A 510 -12.86 -12.08 23.16
N LEU A 511 -13.72 -12.65 22.31
CA LEU A 511 -15.10 -12.12 22.17
C LEU A 511 -15.98 -12.35 23.43
N THR A 512 -15.46 -13.03 24.45
CA THR A 512 -16.13 -13.24 25.75
C THR A 512 -15.70 -12.28 26.86
N ALA A 513 -14.67 -11.46 26.66
CA ALA A 513 -14.24 -10.49 27.66
C ALA A 513 -14.70 -9.09 27.27
N SER A 514 -16.00 -8.85 27.41
CA SER A 514 -16.46 -7.51 27.77
C SER A 514 -15.87 -7.17 29.14
N THR A 515 -15.04 -6.15 29.22
CA THR A 515 -14.67 -5.51 30.49
C THR A 515 -14.24 -4.07 30.18
N PRO A 516 -14.49 -3.13 31.09
CA PRO A 516 -15.59 -2.15 30.97
C PRO A 516 -15.19 -0.86 30.24
#